data_AF-A0A3S8ZQB2-F1
#
_entry.id   AF-A0A3S8ZQB2-F1
#
_cell.length_a   1.000
_cell.length_b   1.000
_cell.length_c   1.000
_cell.angle_alpha   90.00
_cell.angle_beta   90.00
_cell.angle_gamma   90.00
#
_symmetry.space_group_name_H-M   'P 1'
#
loop_
_entity.id
_entity.type
_entity.pdbx_description
1 polymer ?
#
loop_
_entity_poly.entity_id
_entity_poly.type
_entity_poly.pdbx_seq_one_letter_code
_entity_poly.pdbx_strand_id
1 'polypeptide(L)' 'MENTPLQALFTSDIGLLSLFTILFILGMAVYIFFYVRRKVIEDTAAHLKTINKKTNTP' A
#
# COMPACT_ATOMS: atom_id res chain seq x y z
N MET A 1 -29.33 30.30 -9.11
CA MET A 1 -28.92 29.03 -9.73
C MET A 1 -27.80 28.48 -8.87
N GLU A 2 -28.10 27.54 -7.98
CA GLU A 2 -27.15 27.04 -6.98
C GLU A 2 -26.89 25.55 -7.24
N ASN A 3 -26.45 25.21 -8.46
CA ASN A 3 -25.95 23.86 -8.75
C ASN A 3 -24.52 23.74 -8.22
N THR A 4 -24.39 23.46 -6.92
CA THR A 4 -23.08 23.18 -6.32
C THR A 4 -22.59 21.80 -6.83
N PRO A 5 -21.58 21.75 -7.72
CA PRO A 5 -21.12 20.49 -8.33
C PRO A 5 -20.59 19.50 -7.28
N LEU A 6 -20.21 20.01 -6.11
CA LEU A 6 -19.79 19.22 -4.97
C LEU A 6 -20.94 18.41 -4.35
N GLN A 7 -22.17 18.94 -4.28
CA GLN A 7 -23.32 18.17 -3.76
C GLN A 7 -23.70 17.03 -4.69
N ALA A 8 -23.60 17.22 -6.01
CA ALA A 8 -23.78 16.12 -6.96
C ALA A 8 -22.70 15.03 -6.83
N LEU A 9 -21.48 15.39 -6.42
CA LEU A 9 -20.39 14.44 -6.23
C LEU A 9 -20.48 13.66 -4.91
N PHE A 10 -21.00 14.29 -3.85
CA PHE A 10 -21.15 13.65 -2.52
C PHE A 10 -22.50 12.95 -2.32
N THR A 11 -23.56 13.39 -3.01
CA THR A 11 -24.93 12.88 -2.81
C THR A 11 -25.38 11.91 -3.92
N SER A 12 -24.69 11.85 -5.06
CA SER A 12 -25.02 10.92 -6.14
C SER A 12 -24.28 9.59 -5.97
N ASP A 13 -24.98 8.47 -6.10
CA ASP A 13 -24.48 7.09 -5.91
C ASP A 13 -23.16 6.82 -6.66
N ILE A 14 -23.01 7.44 -7.83
CA ILE A 14 -21.84 7.35 -8.71
C ILE A 14 -20.60 8.06 -8.13
N GLY A 15 -20.79 9.20 -7.47
CA GLY A 15 -19.69 9.98 -6.91
C GLY A 15 -19.07 9.29 -5.69
N LEU A 16 -19.89 8.68 -4.84
CA LEU A 16 -19.43 7.94 -3.66
C LEU A 16 -18.68 6.65 -4.04
N LEU A 17 -19.18 5.90 -5.04
CA LEU A 17 -18.49 4.71 -5.58
C LEU A 17 -17.11 5.03 -6.17
N SER A 18 -17.02 6.13 -6.92
CA SER A 18 -15.74 6.61 -7.48
C SER A 18 -14.76 7.00 -6.37
N LEU A 19 -15.22 7.79 -5.39
CA LEU A 19 -14.40 8.20 -4.25
C LEU A 19 -13.91 7.00 -3.42
N PHE A 20 -14.80 6.02 -3.17
CA PHE A 20 -14.45 4.78 -2.47
C PHE A 20 -13.36 4.01 -3.23
N THR A 21 -13.50 3.90 -4.56
CA THR A 21 -12.53 3.22 -5.41
C THR A 21 -11.16 3.90 -5.35
N ILE A 22 -11.11 5.23 -5.43
CA ILE A 22 -9.86 5.99 -5.32
C ILE A 22 -9.21 5.77 -3.96
N LEU A 23 -9.97 5.85 -2.87
CA LEU A 23 -9.46 5.59 -1.51
C LEU A 23 -8.95 4.16 -1.36
N PHE A 24 -9.65 3.17 -1.94
CA PHE A 24 -9.23 1.79 -1.92
C PHE A 24 -7.89 1.57 -2.66
N ILE A 25 -7.74 2.16 -3.84
CA ILE A 25 -6.50 2.09 -4.63
C ILE A 25 -5.35 2.75 -3.86
N LEU A 26 -5.57 3.95 -3.29
CA LEU A 26 -4.56 4.64 -2.48
C LEU A 26 -4.17 3.82 -1.25
N GLY A 27 -5.13 3.21 -0.56
CA GLY A 27 -4.89 2.32 0.57
C GLY A 27 -4.05 1.11 0.19
N MET A 28 -4.39 0.46 -0.94
CA MET A 28 -3.63 -0.68 -1.47
C MET A 28 -2.20 -0.27 -1.88
N ALA A 29 -2.02 0.89 -2.51
CA ALA A 29 -0.70 1.38 -2.90
C ALA A 29 0.22 1.55 -1.69
N VAL A 30 -0.29 2.19 -0.62
CA VAL A 30 0.45 2.35 0.64
C VAL A 30 0.70 1.00 1.31
N TYR A 31 -0.31 0.14 1.36
CA TYR A 31 -0.21 -1.19 1.94
C TYR A 31 0.88 -2.02 1.28
N ILE A 32 0.90 -2.07 -0.06
CA ILE A 32 1.90 -2.81 -0.84
C ILE A 32 3.30 -2.21 -0.61
N PHE A 33 3.44 -0.88 -0.64
CA PHE A 33 4.72 -0.24 -0.37
C PHE A 33 5.29 -0.63 0.99
N PHE A 34 4.44 -0.62 2.03
CA PHE A 34 4.85 -1.00 3.38
C PHE A 34 5.16 -2.50 3.50
N TYR A 35 4.32 -3.33 2.87
CA TYR A 35 4.47 -4.79 2.85
C TYR A 35 5.76 -5.22 2.17
N VAL A 36 6.05 -4.69 0.97
CA VAL A 36 7.26 -5.00 0.21
C VAL A 36 8.51 -4.55 0.98
N ARG A 37 8.51 -3.34 1.56
CA ARG A 37 9.63 -2.87 2.38
C ARG A 37 9.91 -3.81 3.56
N ARG A 38 8.86 -4.27 4.25
CA ARG A 38 9.02 -5.20 5.38
C ARG A 38 9.55 -6.56 4.92
N LYS A 39 9.05 -7.10 3.79
CA LYS A 39 9.46 -8.40 3.27
C LYS A 39 10.88 -8.43 2.71
N VAL A 40 11.29 -7.39 2.00
CA VAL A 40 12.67 -7.28 1.47
C VAL A 40 13.69 -7.22 2.61
N ILE A 41 13.39 -6.50 3.70
CA ILE A 41 14.27 -6.43 4.87
C ILE A 41 14.39 -7.80 5.54
N GLU A 42 13.27 -8.51 5.69
CA GLU A 42 13.22 -9.83 6.32
C GLU A 42 14.00 -10.88 5.52
N ASP A 43 13.84 -10.93 4.19
CA ASP A 43 14.59 -11.82 3.31
C ASP A 43 16.09 -11.49 3.28
N THR A 44 16.44 -10.20 3.24
CA THR A 44 17.84 -9.77 3.27
C THR A 44 18.50 -10.17 4.59
N ALA A 45 17.82 -9.96 5.72
CA ALA A 45 18.33 -10.32 7.04
C ALA A 45 18.48 -11.84 7.22
N ALA A 46 17.53 -12.63 6.74
CA ALA A 46 17.60 -14.09 6.77
C ALA A 46 18.77 -14.61 5.93
N HIS A 47 18.98 -14.02 4.74
CA HIS A 47 20.06 -14.45 3.84
C HIS A 47 21.45 -14.06 4.37
N LEU A 48 21.61 -12.91 5.02
CA LEU A 48 22.88 -12.54 5.66
C LEU A 48 23.26 -13.49 6.82
N LYS A 49 22.26 -13.99 7.57
CA LYS A 49 22.50 -14.92 8.68
C LYS A 49 23.09 -16.26 8.21
N THR A 50 22.70 -16.74 7.03
CA THR A 50 23.22 -18.01 6.48
C THR A 50 24.62 -17.85 5.91
N ILE A 51 24.94 -16.71 5.30
CA ILE A 51 26.26 -16.40 4.75
C ILE A 51 27.29 -16.31 5.89
N ASN A 52 26.99 -15.56 6.96
CA ASN A 52 27.89 -15.39 8.10
C ASN A 52 28.19 -16.71 8.84
N LYS A 53 27.20 -17.60 8.95
CA LYS A 53 27.40 -18.93 9.54
C LYS A 53 28.37 -19.79 8.72
N LYS A 54 28.34 -19.67 7.39
CA LYS A 54 29.23 -20.40 6.46
C LYS A 54 30.65 -19.83 6.40
N THR A 55 30.84 -18.54 6.71
CA THR A 55 32.18 -17.91 6.75
C THR A 55 32.90 -18.08 8.09
N ASN A 56 32.17 -18.42 9.16
CA ASN A 56 32.73 -18.64 10.51
C ASN A 56 32.88 -20.12 10.88
N THR A 57 32.81 -21.03 9.90
CA THR A 57 33.13 -22.45 10.12
C THR A 57 34.65 -22.63 9.86
N PRO A 58 35.43 -23.12 10.84
CA PRO A 58 36.89 -23.23 10.75
C PRO A 58 37.34 -24.24 9.68
#